data_AF-A0A973GFM7-F1
#
_entry.id   AF-A0A973GFM7-F1
#
_cell.length_a   1.000
_cell.length_b   1.000
_cell.length_c   1.000
_cell.angle_alpha   90.00
_cell.angle_beta   90.00
_cell.angle_gamma   90.00
#
_symmetry.space_group_name_H-M   'P 1'
#
loop_
_entity.id
_entity.type
_entity.pdbx_description
1 polymer ?
#
loop_
_entity_poly.entity_id
_entity_poly.type
_entity_poly.pdbx_seq_one_letter_code
_entity_poly.pdbx_strand_id
1 'polypeptide(L)'
;MSIPHTHTFLRTTGGGMLLDVLIVIAVVIALWFAWVAVGGPAQFAASPEGLFLDAPTSETSTNNTGEDAFQNNFWHTEKQTSTQSPLAAYVTMRVNAPGGIADAEYVEIALSSSSPTSMTLTGWTITSSSLHKTFTIGNGISVLHQGISGAPENIVLEPGMHAYIISGRSPVGASFRTNICSGFLSAYQTFTPPLDMSCPPAQALIGRNASPDTACISTIESLPRCSATPRNTTVSASCLATIKERVSYNTCVSMFEKRPDFSGPLWYIYAGSLSSFWWSSDILTLSDDTGQTVASLSF
;
A
#
# COMPACT_ATOMS: atom_id res chain seq x y z
N MET A 1 21.44 4.21 -64.98
CA MET A 1 22.21 3.09 -64.42
C MET A 1 21.38 2.58 -63.25
N SER A 2 20.55 1.57 -63.50
CA SER A 2 19.46 1.15 -62.61
C SER A 2 19.73 -0.28 -62.14
N ILE A 3 19.76 -0.49 -60.83
CA ILE A 3 19.98 -1.79 -60.18
C ILE A 3 18.62 -2.33 -59.73
N PRO A 4 18.24 -3.58 -60.04
CA PRO A 4 17.04 -4.19 -59.50
C PRO A 4 17.34 -4.90 -58.18
N HIS A 5 16.52 -4.64 -57.15
CA HIS A 5 16.50 -5.40 -55.91
C HIS A 5 15.48 -6.54 -56.01
N THR A 6 15.97 -7.77 -56.10
CA THR A 6 15.19 -9.01 -55.93
C THR A 6 15.02 -9.32 -54.45
N HIS A 7 13.77 -9.27 -53.97
CA HIS A 7 13.40 -9.77 -52.64
C HIS A 7 13.03 -11.25 -52.72
N THR A 8 13.89 -12.10 -52.16
CA THR A 8 13.66 -13.54 -51.97
C THR A 8 12.78 -13.76 -50.74
N PHE A 9 11.52 -14.15 -50.94
CA PHE A 9 10.62 -14.61 -49.89
C PHE A 9 10.95 -16.08 -49.54
N LEU A 10 11.45 -16.32 -48.33
CA LEU A 10 11.59 -17.67 -47.78
C LEU A 10 10.24 -18.14 -47.23
N ARG A 11 9.64 -19.12 -47.92
CA ARG A 11 8.54 -19.94 -47.40
C ARG A 11 9.09 -20.89 -46.34
N THR A 12 8.70 -20.71 -45.08
CA THR A 12 8.86 -21.74 -44.05
C THR A 12 7.76 -22.79 -44.23
N THR A 13 8.19 -24.00 -44.60
CA THR A 13 7.36 -25.19 -44.70
C THR A 13 6.89 -25.63 -43.31
N GLY A 14 5.57 -25.77 -43.14
CA GLY A 14 4.93 -26.29 -41.94
C GLY A 14 5.32 -27.75 -41.69
N GLY A 15 6.16 -27.95 -40.68
CA GLY A 15 6.53 -29.27 -40.16
C GLY A 15 7.19 -29.24 -38.77
N GLY A 16 7.37 -28.06 -38.17
CA GLY A 16 8.11 -27.87 -36.91
C GLY A 16 7.29 -27.87 -35.62
N MET A 17 5.95 -27.85 -35.71
CA MET A 17 5.10 -27.62 -34.52
C MET A 17 5.27 -28.69 -33.43
N LEU A 18 5.59 -29.93 -33.81
CA LEU A 18 5.78 -31.02 -32.86
C LEU A 18 7.17 -30.98 -32.20
N LEU A 19 8.18 -30.51 -32.94
CA LEU A 19 9.55 -30.37 -32.40
C LEU A 19 9.63 -29.17 -31.45
N ASP A 20 9.00 -28.05 -31.80
CA ASP A 20 8.95 -26.86 -30.94
C ASP A 20 8.23 -27.13 -29.62
N VAL A 21 7.11 -27.89 -29.66
CA VAL A 21 6.38 -28.29 -28.45
C VAL A 21 7.23 -29.21 -27.58
N LEU A 22 7.98 -30.15 -28.15
CA LEU A 22 8.87 -31.03 -27.38
C LEU A 22 10.02 -30.25 -26.72
N ILE A 23 10.56 -29.23 -27.39
CA ILE A 23 11.59 -28.35 -26.83
C ILE A 23 11.03 -27.56 -25.64
N VAL A 24 9.83 -26.99 -25.77
CA VAL A 24 9.19 -26.24 -24.67
C VAL A 24 8.93 -27.15 -23.46
N ILE A 25 8.43 -28.37 -23.69
CA ILE A 25 8.20 -29.35 -22.61
C ILE A 25 9.51 -29.71 -21.92
N ALA A 26 10.59 -29.96 -22.68
CA ALA A 26 11.89 -30.27 -22.12
C ALA A 26 12.47 -29.13 -21.26
N VAL A 27 12.30 -27.88 -21.68
CA VAL A 27 12.73 -26.70 -20.91
C VAL A 27 11.94 -26.57 -19.61
N VAL A 28 10.61 -26.76 -19.65
CA VAL A 28 9.77 -26.69 -18.44
C VAL A 28 10.15 -27.79 -17.44
N ILE A 29 10.41 -29.01 -17.91
CA ILE A 29 10.86 -30.11 -17.05
C ILE A 29 12.23 -29.79 -16.43
N ALA A 30 13.18 -29.28 -17.22
CA ALA A 30 14.51 -28.90 -16.72
C ALA A 30 14.43 -27.79 -15.65
N LEU A 31 13.57 -26.79 -15.85
CA LEU A 31 13.35 -25.73 -14.87
C LEU A 31 12.69 -26.25 -13.59
N TRP A 32 11.76 -27.21 -13.69
CA TRP A 32 11.17 -27.86 -12.53
C TRP A 32 12.21 -28.62 -11.71
N PHE A 33 13.08 -29.40 -12.35
CA PHE A 33 14.17 -30.10 -11.65
C PHE A 33 15.20 -29.14 -11.06
N ALA A 34 15.55 -28.07 -11.76
CA ALA A 34 16.43 -27.03 -11.23
C ALA A 34 15.82 -26.35 -10.00
N TRP A 35 14.52 -26.06 -10.03
CA TRP A 35 13.80 -25.46 -8.90
C TRP A 35 13.72 -26.40 -7.68
N VAL A 36 13.52 -27.71 -7.90
CA VAL A 36 13.55 -28.72 -6.83
C VAL A 36 14.97 -28.87 -6.26
N ALA A 37 16.00 -28.89 -7.10
CA ALA A 37 17.39 -29.03 -6.67
C ALA A 37 17.90 -27.82 -5.87
N VAL A 38 17.40 -26.61 -6.16
CA VAL A 38 17.72 -25.37 -5.44
C VAL A 38 16.85 -25.21 -4.17
N GLY A 39 16.03 -26.22 -3.83
CA GLY A 39 15.42 -26.33 -2.51
C GLY A 39 14.03 -25.71 -2.35
N GLY A 40 13.39 -25.29 -3.45
CA GLY A 40 12.03 -24.74 -3.42
C GLY A 40 11.84 -23.53 -2.49
N PRO A 41 10.59 -23.07 -2.26
CA PRO A 41 10.29 -21.86 -1.48
C PRO A 41 10.33 -22.09 0.05
N ALA A 42 10.66 -23.29 0.51
CA ALA A 42 10.60 -23.66 1.92
C ALA A 42 11.81 -23.18 2.74
N GLN A 43 12.78 -22.49 2.13
CA GLN A 43 14.02 -22.08 2.82
C GLN A 43 14.09 -20.59 3.19
N PHE A 44 13.03 -19.81 2.98
CA PHE A 44 12.97 -18.43 3.50
C PHE A 44 12.37 -18.32 4.91
N ALA A 45 12.14 -19.45 5.59
CA ALA A 45 11.62 -19.52 6.94
C ALA A 45 12.56 -20.29 7.88
N ALA A 46 13.80 -19.84 8.00
CA ALA A 46 14.65 -19.96 9.19
C ALA A 46 16.09 -19.50 8.87
N SER A 47 16.39 -18.24 9.16
CA SER A 47 17.77 -17.86 9.47
C SER A 47 17.75 -16.92 10.68
N PRO A 48 17.99 -17.45 11.88
CA PRO A 48 18.41 -16.66 13.02
C PRO A 48 19.81 -17.09 13.43
N GLU A 49 20.83 -16.74 12.65
CA GLU A 49 22.21 -16.73 13.15
C GLU A 49 22.83 -15.35 12.88
N GLY A 50 22.29 -14.37 13.61
CA GLY A 50 22.96 -13.11 13.87
C GLY A 50 23.86 -13.28 15.08
N LEU A 51 25.16 -13.25 14.82
CA LEU A 51 26.28 -13.38 15.75
C LEU A 51 26.40 -12.13 16.64
N PHE A 52 25.71 -12.01 17.78
CA PHE A 52 25.97 -10.95 18.77
C PHE A 52 25.55 -11.33 20.22
N LEU A 53 26.58 -11.55 21.05
CA LEU A 53 26.69 -11.38 22.51
C LEU A 53 25.70 -12.09 23.45
N ASP A 54 26.18 -13.16 24.09
CA ASP A 54 25.62 -13.69 25.33
C ASP A 54 25.71 -12.65 26.47
N ALA A 55 24.61 -12.45 27.19
CA ALA A 55 24.57 -11.61 28.39
C ALA A 55 25.32 -12.29 29.56
N PRO A 56 26.05 -11.53 30.40
CA PRO A 56 26.77 -12.12 31.52
C PRO A 56 25.79 -12.66 32.58
N THR A 57 26.02 -13.91 32.97
CA THR A 57 25.40 -14.57 34.12
C THR A 57 25.79 -13.83 35.40
N SER A 58 24.81 -13.23 36.08
CA SER A 58 24.99 -12.69 37.42
C SER A 58 25.05 -13.84 38.42
N GLU A 59 26.16 -13.91 39.14
CA GLU A 59 26.49 -14.90 40.14
C GLU A 59 25.54 -14.87 41.33
N THR A 60 25.10 -16.07 41.72
CA THR A 60 24.51 -16.38 43.01
C THR A 60 25.57 -16.17 44.11
N SER A 61 25.40 -15.14 44.93
CA SER A 61 26.08 -15.03 46.23
C SER A 61 25.09 -15.28 47.35
N THR A 62 25.08 -16.51 47.84
CA THR A 62 24.63 -16.85 49.19
C THR A 62 25.63 -16.31 50.22
N ASN A 63 25.15 -15.60 51.24
CA ASN A 63 25.58 -15.79 52.63
C ASN A 63 24.71 -14.99 53.64
N ASN A 64 24.04 -15.75 54.50
CA ASN A 64 23.94 -15.62 55.96
C ASN A 64 23.20 -14.45 56.65
N THR A 65 22.07 -14.83 57.27
CA THR A 65 21.67 -14.67 58.68
C THR A 65 21.95 -13.36 59.41
N GLY A 66 20.88 -12.75 59.93
CA GLY A 66 20.92 -11.80 61.04
C GLY A 66 19.60 -11.07 61.20
N GLU A 67 18.93 -11.32 62.31
CA GLU A 67 17.70 -10.68 62.78
C GLU A 67 17.87 -9.15 62.87
N ASP A 68 16.84 -8.39 62.46
CA ASP A 68 16.19 -7.41 63.33
C ASP A 68 15.06 -6.67 62.61
N ALA A 69 13.96 -6.53 63.34
CA ALA A 69 12.72 -5.91 62.92
C ALA A 69 12.89 -4.40 62.66
N PHE A 70 12.40 -3.92 61.52
CA PHE A 70 11.78 -2.59 61.47
C PHE A 70 10.75 -2.53 60.33
N GLN A 71 9.48 -2.51 60.73
CA GLN A 71 8.37 -2.10 59.90
C GLN A 71 8.61 -0.68 59.40
N ASN A 72 8.78 -0.51 58.10
CA ASN A 72 8.48 0.75 57.43
C ASN A 72 7.90 0.44 56.06
N ASN A 73 6.61 0.73 55.93
CA ASN A 73 5.86 0.75 54.68
C ASN A 73 6.54 1.72 53.71
N PHE A 74 7.42 1.19 52.88
CA PHE A 74 7.99 1.90 51.76
C PHE A 74 6.99 1.81 50.63
N TRP A 75 6.33 2.93 50.35
CA TRP A 75 5.55 3.11 49.14
C TRP A 75 6.47 2.87 47.94
N HIS A 76 6.48 1.65 47.42
CA HIS A 76 6.70 1.47 45.99
C HIS A 76 5.52 2.16 45.32
N THR A 77 5.68 3.45 45.04
CA THR A 77 5.03 4.06 43.87
C THR A 77 5.63 3.33 42.68
N GLU A 78 5.11 2.13 42.41
CA GLU A 78 5.16 1.52 41.11
C GLU A 78 4.52 2.58 40.22
N LYS A 79 5.40 3.33 39.55
CA LYS A 79 5.04 4.36 38.60
C LYS A 79 4.24 3.60 37.56
N GLN A 80 2.90 3.64 37.67
CA GLN A 80 2.00 3.09 36.67
C GLN A 80 2.44 3.72 35.36
N THR A 81 3.23 2.98 34.60
CA THR A 81 3.53 3.28 33.21
C THR A 81 2.15 3.30 32.59
N SER A 82 1.63 4.50 32.32
CA SER A 82 0.35 4.69 31.67
C SER A 82 0.29 3.70 30.52
N THR A 83 -0.57 2.69 30.62
CA THR A 83 -0.79 1.73 29.53
C THR A 83 -1.40 2.44 28.31
N GLN A 84 -1.81 3.69 28.48
CA GLN A 84 -2.44 4.53 27.48
C GLN A 84 -1.46 5.58 26.93
N SER A 85 -1.36 5.63 25.61
CA SER A 85 -0.53 6.58 24.88
C SER A 85 -1.04 8.02 25.05
N PRO A 86 -0.17 9.04 25.14
CA PRO A 86 -0.57 10.45 25.14
C PRO A 86 -1.40 10.86 23.92
N LEU A 87 -1.27 10.14 22.80
CA LEU A 87 -2.00 10.39 21.56
C LEU A 87 -3.45 9.91 21.61
N ALA A 88 -3.84 9.12 22.61
CA ALA A 88 -5.18 8.55 22.72
C ALA A 88 -6.29 9.61 22.71
N ALA A 89 -6.03 10.81 23.23
CA ALA A 89 -7.01 11.91 23.23
C ALA A 89 -7.28 12.52 21.85
N TYR A 90 -6.41 12.27 20.86
CA TYR A 90 -6.47 12.89 19.53
C TYR A 90 -6.77 11.88 18.42
N VAL A 91 -6.69 10.59 18.70
CA VAL A 91 -6.89 9.52 17.71
C VAL A 91 -8.30 8.97 17.84
N THR A 92 -8.98 8.86 16.70
CA THR A 92 -10.27 8.16 16.62
C THR A 92 -10.15 6.96 15.70
N MET A 93 -10.87 5.90 16.04
CA MET A 93 -10.89 4.65 15.29
C MET A 93 -12.33 4.27 14.94
N ARG A 94 -12.56 3.88 13.69
CA ARG A 94 -13.86 3.40 13.20
C ARG A 94 -13.65 2.15 12.35
N VAL A 95 -14.52 1.17 12.50
CA VAL A 95 -14.49 -0.05 11.68
C VAL A 95 -15.60 0.03 10.64
N ASN A 96 -15.26 -0.37 9.41
CA ASN A 96 -16.22 -0.54 8.34
C ASN A 96 -16.12 -1.96 7.77
N ALA A 97 -17.29 -2.49 7.38
CA ALA A 97 -17.46 -3.88 6.93
C ALA A 97 -16.86 -4.89 7.93
N PRO A 98 -17.47 -5.06 9.12
CA PRO A 98 -16.96 -5.99 10.12
C PRO A 98 -17.08 -7.44 9.64
N GLY A 99 -15.97 -7.98 9.11
CA GLY A 99 -15.81 -9.37 8.70
C GLY A 99 -16.26 -9.70 7.27
N GLY A 100 -15.55 -10.66 6.66
CA GLY A 100 -16.02 -11.42 5.49
C GLY A 100 -15.04 -11.46 4.31
N ILE A 101 -14.52 -10.31 3.86
CA ILE A 101 -13.63 -10.21 2.70
C ILE A 101 -12.48 -9.26 3.01
N ALA A 102 -11.24 -9.77 2.95
CA ALA A 102 -10.05 -9.01 3.32
C ALA A 102 -9.92 -7.67 2.57
N ASP A 103 -10.23 -7.66 1.27
CA ASP A 103 -10.14 -6.46 0.44
C ASP A 103 -11.27 -5.45 0.67
N ALA A 104 -12.30 -5.79 1.46
CA ALA A 104 -13.47 -4.94 1.71
C ALA A 104 -13.58 -4.43 3.15
N GLU A 105 -12.87 -5.05 4.10
CA GLU A 105 -12.85 -4.61 5.50
C GLU A 105 -11.67 -3.67 5.76
N TYR A 106 -11.93 -2.65 6.57
CA TYR A 106 -10.89 -1.70 6.94
C TYR A 106 -11.22 -1.00 8.26
N VAL A 107 -10.17 -0.51 8.90
CA VAL A 107 -10.23 0.43 10.01
C VAL A 107 -9.86 1.81 9.49
N GLU A 108 -10.70 2.80 9.77
CA GLU A 108 -10.34 4.20 9.65
C GLU A 108 -9.70 4.68 10.95
N ILE A 109 -8.51 5.24 10.83
CA ILE A 109 -7.84 6.00 11.88
C ILE A 109 -7.84 7.47 11.46
N ALA A 110 -8.28 8.36 12.34
CA ALA A 110 -8.21 9.79 12.10
C ALA A 110 -7.47 10.49 13.24
N LEU A 111 -6.55 11.38 12.87
CA LEU A 111 -5.88 12.28 13.81
C LEU A 111 -6.66 13.59 13.86
N SER A 112 -7.11 13.98 15.05
CA SER A 112 -7.84 15.23 15.26
C SER A 112 -7.06 16.44 14.74
N SER A 113 -7.77 17.38 14.13
CA SER A 113 -7.20 18.68 13.75
C SER A 113 -6.75 19.51 14.96
N SER A 114 -7.21 19.18 16.17
CA SER A 114 -6.75 19.76 17.42
C SER A 114 -5.47 19.13 17.98
N SER A 115 -4.91 18.11 17.31
CA SER A 115 -3.63 17.51 17.72
C SER A 115 -2.51 18.55 17.65
N PRO A 116 -1.67 18.69 18.69
CA PRO A 116 -0.57 19.65 18.69
C PRO A 116 0.59 19.22 17.77
N THR A 117 0.67 17.94 17.42
CA THR A 117 1.77 17.36 16.66
C THR A 117 1.28 16.37 15.61
N SER A 118 2.11 16.12 14.59
CA SER A 118 1.95 14.98 13.69
C SER A 118 2.21 13.66 14.41
N MET A 119 1.77 12.57 13.81
CA MET A 119 1.85 11.22 14.35
C MET A 119 2.41 10.26 13.30
N THR A 120 3.53 9.59 13.61
CA THR A 120 4.07 8.52 12.78
C THR A 120 3.33 7.22 13.07
N LEU A 121 2.63 6.67 12.07
CA LEU A 121 1.92 5.39 12.16
C LEU A 121 2.83 4.19 11.86
N THR A 122 3.92 4.36 11.11
CA THR A 122 4.85 3.25 10.84
C THR A 122 5.40 2.68 12.16
N GLY A 123 5.35 1.36 12.29
CA GLY A 123 5.74 0.63 13.51
C GLY A 123 4.59 0.39 14.48
N TRP A 124 3.47 1.11 14.35
CA TRP A 124 2.28 0.87 15.18
C TRP A 124 1.64 -0.48 14.85
N THR A 125 0.86 -1.01 15.79
CA THR A 125 0.23 -2.32 15.64
C THR A 125 -1.28 -2.26 15.79
N ILE A 126 -1.98 -3.05 14.99
CA ILE A 126 -3.40 -3.38 15.19
C ILE A 126 -3.50 -4.86 15.57
N THR A 127 -4.17 -5.13 16.68
CA THR A 127 -4.37 -6.49 17.20
C THR A 127 -5.85 -6.82 17.29
N SER A 128 -6.23 -7.97 16.73
CA SER A 128 -7.54 -8.61 16.92
C SER A 128 -7.50 -9.49 18.15
N SER A 129 -8.46 -9.28 19.05
CA SER A 129 -8.58 -10.07 20.28
C SER A 129 -9.16 -11.46 19.99
N SER A 130 -10.09 -11.57 19.03
CA SER A 130 -10.76 -12.83 18.71
C SER A 130 -9.86 -13.81 17.95
N LEU A 131 -9.06 -13.30 17.00
CA LEU A 131 -8.21 -14.10 16.13
C LEU A 131 -6.75 -14.15 16.60
N HIS A 132 -6.38 -13.38 17.63
CA HIS A 132 -5.00 -13.21 18.10
C HIS A 132 -4.03 -12.85 16.95
N LYS A 133 -4.53 -12.11 15.96
CA LYS A 133 -3.73 -11.60 14.84
C LYS A 133 -3.22 -10.21 15.18
N THR A 134 -1.95 -9.96 14.88
CA THR A 134 -1.33 -8.63 14.98
C THR A 134 -0.76 -8.24 13.63
N PHE A 135 -1.02 -7.00 13.22
CA PHE A 135 -0.49 -6.38 12.01
C PHE A 135 0.31 -5.16 12.41
N THR A 136 1.58 -5.13 12.03
CA THR A 136 2.45 -3.97 12.18
C THR A 136 2.39 -3.12 10.92
N ILE A 137 2.08 -1.83 11.09
CA ILE A 137 2.01 -0.87 9.99
C ILE A 137 3.43 -0.65 9.45
N GLY A 138 3.63 -1.00 8.19
CA GLY A 138 4.89 -0.78 7.49
C GLY A 138 5.07 0.65 6.98
N ASN A 139 5.97 0.79 6.01
CA ASN A 139 6.15 2.01 5.24
C ASN A 139 5.11 2.14 4.13
N GLY A 140 5.03 3.34 3.55
CA GLY A 140 4.19 3.63 2.39
C GLY A 140 4.91 4.53 1.38
N ILE A 141 4.24 4.83 0.27
CA ILE A 141 4.76 5.71 -0.79
C ILE A 141 3.89 6.97 -0.84
N SER A 142 4.46 8.16 -0.62
CA SER A 142 3.71 9.43 -0.72
C SER A 142 3.31 9.79 -2.15
N VAL A 143 4.19 9.51 -3.11
CA VAL A 143 3.96 9.79 -4.53
C VAL A 143 4.17 8.52 -5.33
N LEU A 144 3.06 7.90 -5.74
CA LEU A 144 3.14 6.74 -6.63
C LEU A 144 3.51 7.19 -8.04
N HIS A 145 4.29 6.33 -8.72
CA HIS A 145 4.44 6.35 -10.17
C HIS A 145 4.14 4.94 -10.67
N GLN A 146 3.12 4.76 -11.50
CA GLN A 146 2.77 3.42 -11.99
C GLN A 146 3.93 2.86 -12.82
N GLY A 147 4.32 1.62 -12.50
CA GLY A 147 5.43 0.92 -13.17
C GLY A 147 6.81 1.21 -12.60
N ILE A 148 6.93 2.07 -11.58
CA ILE A 148 8.18 2.38 -10.89
C ILE A 148 7.97 2.17 -9.40
N SER A 149 8.85 1.41 -8.75
CA SER A 149 8.86 1.31 -7.29
C SER A 149 9.29 2.66 -6.71
N GLY A 150 8.35 3.35 -6.06
CA GLY A 150 8.67 4.54 -5.27
C GLY A 150 9.53 4.17 -4.05
N ALA A 151 10.24 5.15 -3.50
CA ALA A 151 10.98 4.96 -2.26
C ALA A 151 9.99 4.83 -1.09
N PRO A 152 10.01 3.74 -0.32
CA PRO A 152 9.16 3.61 0.86
C PRO A 152 9.63 4.60 1.94
N GLU A 153 8.67 5.22 2.62
CA GLU A 153 8.90 6.17 3.71
C GLU A 153 7.92 5.95 4.86
N ASN A 154 8.14 6.65 5.97
CA ASN A 154 7.26 6.56 7.13
C ASN A 154 5.89 7.14 6.80
N ILE A 155 4.85 6.42 7.25
CA ILE A 155 3.47 6.89 7.17
C ILE A 155 3.26 7.85 8.33
N VAL A 156 2.99 9.11 8.00
CA VAL A 156 2.77 10.19 8.97
C VAL A 156 1.40 10.81 8.74
N LEU A 157 0.64 10.97 9.82
CA LEU A 157 -0.60 11.75 9.85
C LEU A 157 -0.32 13.13 10.44
N GLU A 158 -0.59 14.16 9.66
CA GLU A 158 -0.68 15.54 10.14
C GLU A 158 -2.05 15.78 10.80
N PRO A 159 -2.20 16.78 11.69
CA PRO A 159 -3.50 17.09 12.28
C PRO A 159 -4.60 17.25 11.23
N GLY A 160 -5.69 16.50 11.38
CA GLY A 160 -6.81 16.47 10.41
C GLY A 160 -6.66 15.44 9.28
N MET A 161 -5.57 14.66 9.24
CA MET A 161 -5.40 13.56 8.28
C MET A 161 -6.02 12.25 8.77
N HIS A 162 -6.27 11.37 7.81
CA HIS A 162 -6.89 10.06 8.01
C HIS A 162 -6.03 8.95 7.37
N ALA A 163 -6.23 7.72 7.83
CA ALA A 163 -5.69 6.51 7.22
C ALA A 163 -6.75 5.42 7.20
N TYR A 164 -6.83 4.68 6.08
CA TYR A 164 -7.53 3.41 6.01
C TYR A 164 -6.52 2.28 6.11
N ILE A 165 -6.68 1.43 7.13
CA ILE A 165 -5.92 0.18 7.27
C ILE A 165 -6.80 -0.95 6.80
N ILE A 166 -6.45 -1.49 5.65
CA ILE A 166 -7.20 -2.46 4.87
C ILE A 166 -6.52 -3.80 5.02
N SER A 167 -7.28 -4.84 5.41
CA SER A 167 -6.73 -6.17 5.65
C SER A 167 -6.12 -6.78 4.37
N GLY A 168 -6.75 -6.50 3.24
CA GLY A 168 -6.46 -7.05 1.93
C GLY A 168 -5.18 -6.58 1.26
N ARG A 169 -5.04 -6.94 -0.01
CA ARG A 169 -3.88 -6.58 -0.84
C ARG A 169 -4.09 -5.23 -1.52
N SER A 170 -2.99 -4.48 -1.66
CA SER A 170 -3.01 -3.23 -2.41
C SER A 170 -3.25 -3.50 -3.90
N PRO A 171 -4.26 -2.86 -4.53
CA PRO A 171 -4.46 -2.94 -5.98
C PRO A 171 -3.29 -2.38 -6.81
N VAL A 172 -2.42 -1.58 -6.18
CA VAL A 172 -1.23 -0.98 -6.80
C VAL A 172 0.07 -1.55 -6.24
N GLY A 173 0.00 -2.58 -5.40
CA GLY A 173 1.17 -3.29 -4.87
C GLY A 173 1.90 -2.60 -3.72
N ALA A 174 1.39 -1.47 -3.20
CA ALA A 174 1.99 -0.76 -2.06
C ALA A 174 0.93 -0.01 -1.25
N SER A 175 1.24 0.27 0.02
CA SER A 175 0.55 1.31 0.81
C SER A 175 0.93 2.69 0.29
N PHE A 176 -0.02 3.62 0.19
CA PHE A 176 0.21 4.90 -0.47
C PHE A 176 -0.60 6.07 0.10
N ARG A 177 -0.09 7.28 -0.07
CA ARG A 177 -0.81 8.52 0.22
C ARG A 177 -1.62 8.94 -1.01
N THR A 178 -2.85 9.38 -0.82
CA THR A 178 -3.64 9.94 -1.91
C THR A 178 -3.04 11.27 -2.37
N ASN A 179 -3.37 11.65 -3.60
CA ASN A 179 -3.07 12.95 -4.18
C ASN A 179 -4.17 13.33 -5.16
N ILE A 180 -4.11 14.54 -5.71
CA ILE A 180 -5.14 15.03 -6.65
C ILE A 180 -5.30 14.16 -7.91
N CYS A 181 -4.34 13.28 -8.22
CA CYS A 181 -4.39 12.38 -9.36
C CYS A 181 -4.94 10.98 -9.01
N SER A 182 -5.07 10.63 -7.72
CA SER A 182 -5.37 9.25 -7.27
C SER A 182 -6.62 8.65 -7.91
N GLY A 183 -7.67 9.42 -8.19
CA GLY A 183 -8.87 8.88 -8.82
C GLY A 183 -8.63 8.24 -10.21
N PHE A 184 -7.56 8.62 -10.94
CA PHE A 184 -7.21 7.94 -12.21
C PHE A 184 -6.81 6.47 -12.01
N LEU A 185 -6.39 6.08 -10.81
CA LEU A 185 -6.08 4.68 -10.50
C LEU A 185 -7.34 3.80 -10.59
N SER A 186 -8.52 4.36 -10.30
CA SER A 186 -9.81 3.68 -10.37
C SER A 186 -10.25 3.30 -11.79
N ALA A 187 -9.52 3.74 -12.82
CA ALA A 187 -9.82 3.37 -14.21
C ALA A 187 -9.49 1.90 -14.52
N TYR A 188 -8.56 1.30 -13.76
CA TYR A 188 -8.07 -0.06 -14.01
C TYR A 188 -8.21 -0.99 -12.80
N GLN A 189 -8.41 -0.41 -11.62
CA GLN A 189 -8.46 -1.15 -10.35
C GLN A 189 -9.64 -0.68 -9.51
N THR A 190 -10.15 -1.57 -8.65
CA THR A 190 -11.17 -1.23 -7.67
C THR A 190 -10.49 -0.96 -6.32
N PHE A 191 -10.92 0.10 -5.64
CA PHE A 191 -10.45 0.46 -4.31
C PHE A 191 -11.59 0.38 -3.32
N THR A 192 -11.30 -0.13 -2.13
CA THR A 192 -12.20 -0.05 -0.97
C THR A 192 -11.39 0.48 0.21
N PRO A 193 -11.77 1.64 0.77
CA PRO A 193 -12.80 2.58 0.30
C PRO A 193 -12.56 3.12 -1.12
N PRO A 194 -13.60 3.55 -1.85
CA PRO A 194 -13.42 4.17 -3.16
C PRO A 194 -12.56 5.43 -3.06
N LEU A 195 -11.67 5.64 -4.04
CA LEU A 195 -10.85 6.85 -4.13
C LEU A 195 -11.68 8.07 -4.49
N ASP A 196 -11.21 9.25 -4.06
CA ASP A 196 -11.79 10.52 -4.48
C ASP A 196 -11.65 10.71 -6.01
N MET A 197 -12.75 11.12 -6.64
CA MET A 197 -12.88 11.30 -8.09
C MET A 197 -12.66 12.76 -8.52
N SER A 198 -12.00 13.56 -7.67
CA SER A 198 -11.72 14.98 -7.87
C SER A 198 -10.46 15.29 -8.71
N CYS A 199 -10.21 14.51 -9.77
CA CYS A 199 -9.01 14.70 -10.60
C CYS A 199 -8.99 16.02 -11.38
N PRO A 200 -7.79 16.53 -11.76
CA PRO A 200 -7.65 17.59 -12.75
C PRO A 200 -8.43 17.27 -14.04
N PRO A 201 -9.02 18.28 -14.69
CA PRO A 201 -9.77 18.07 -15.92
C PRO A 201 -8.81 17.63 -17.03
N ALA A 202 -9.28 16.82 -17.98
CA ALA A 202 -8.47 16.34 -19.10
C ALA A 202 -7.80 17.48 -19.88
N GLN A 203 -8.48 18.63 -20.01
CA GLN A 203 -7.93 19.82 -20.65
C GLN A 203 -6.65 20.35 -19.98
N ALA A 204 -6.52 20.20 -18.65
CA ALA A 204 -5.33 20.59 -17.92
C ALA A 204 -4.15 19.64 -18.15
N LEU A 205 -4.42 18.38 -18.52
CA LEU A 205 -3.40 17.35 -18.81
C LEU A 205 -2.95 17.37 -20.26
N ILE A 206 -3.89 17.61 -21.18
CA ILE A 206 -3.62 17.60 -22.62
C ILE A 206 -2.99 18.92 -23.06
N GLY A 207 -3.43 20.04 -22.47
CA GLY A 207 -3.04 21.40 -22.86
C GLY A 207 -3.97 21.98 -23.93
N ARG A 208 -4.27 23.28 -23.81
CA ARG A 208 -5.28 23.98 -24.63
C ARG A 208 -5.04 23.94 -26.15
N ASN A 209 -3.80 23.78 -26.60
CA ASN A 209 -3.43 23.84 -28.01
C ASN A 209 -3.13 22.47 -28.63
N ALA A 210 -3.41 21.37 -27.92
CA ALA A 210 -2.97 20.05 -28.35
C ALA A 210 -3.81 19.46 -29.50
N SER A 211 -4.96 20.05 -29.84
CA SER A 211 -5.76 19.62 -30.99
C SER A 211 -6.33 20.83 -31.75
N PRO A 212 -6.14 20.91 -33.08
CA PRO A 212 -6.81 21.90 -33.92
C PRO A 212 -8.27 21.54 -34.26
N ASP A 213 -8.70 20.30 -33.97
CA ASP A 213 -10.04 19.79 -34.26
C ASP A 213 -11.04 20.15 -33.14
N THR A 214 -12.06 20.95 -33.49
CA THR A 214 -13.15 21.37 -32.60
C THR A 214 -13.91 20.18 -31.98
N ALA A 215 -14.09 19.08 -32.73
CA ALA A 215 -14.76 17.90 -32.20
C ALA A 215 -13.93 17.22 -31.09
N CYS A 216 -12.60 17.22 -31.27
CA CYS A 216 -11.69 16.72 -30.25
C CYS A 216 -11.68 17.61 -29.00
N ILE A 217 -11.63 18.93 -29.16
CA ILE A 217 -11.67 19.87 -28.02
C ILE A 217 -12.94 19.66 -27.19
N SER A 218 -14.11 19.62 -27.84
CA SER A 218 -15.39 19.36 -27.18
C SER A 218 -15.42 18.00 -26.46
N THR A 219 -14.78 16.98 -27.06
CA THR A 219 -14.66 15.66 -26.45
C THR A 219 -13.78 15.70 -25.20
N ILE A 220 -12.65 16.40 -25.24
CA ILE A 220 -11.75 16.57 -24.08
C ILE A 220 -12.45 17.32 -22.94
N GLU A 221 -13.20 18.37 -23.26
CA GLU A 221 -13.93 19.18 -22.27
C GLU A 221 -15.10 18.42 -21.62
N SER A 222 -15.68 17.45 -22.33
CA SER A 222 -16.78 16.61 -21.84
C SER A 222 -16.34 15.31 -21.17
N LEU A 223 -15.04 15.02 -21.12
CA LEU A 223 -14.53 13.84 -20.44
C LEU A 223 -14.90 13.86 -18.95
N PRO A 224 -15.45 12.76 -18.41
CA PRO A 224 -15.64 12.62 -16.97
C PRO A 224 -14.31 12.78 -16.22
N ARG A 225 -14.37 13.30 -14.99
CA ARG A 225 -13.19 13.36 -14.12
C ARG A 225 -12.61 11.98 -13.93
N CYS A 226 -11.28 11.92 -13.83
CA CYS A 226 -10.51 10.69 -13.63
C CYS A 226 -10.73 9.61 -14.71
N SER A 227 -11.16 9.97 -15.93
CA SER A 227 -11.43 9.01 -17.00
C SER A 227 -10.78 9.43 -18.32
N ALA A 228 -10.14 8.46 -18.98
CA ALA A 228 -9.59 8.60 -20.33
C ALA A 228 -10.54 8.06 -21.42
N THR A 229 -11.77 7.72 -21.05
CA THR A 229 -12.74 7.07 -21.95
C THR A 229 -13.80 8.08 -22.38
N PRO A 230 -13.77 8.56 -23.63
CA PRO A 230 -14.81 9.42 -24.17
C PRO A 230 -16.16 8.71 -24.20
N ARG A 231 -17.24 9.44 -23.92
CA ARG A 231 -18.61 8.93 -24.11
C ARG A 231 -18.98 8.85 -25.60
N ASN A 232 -18.43 9.74 -26.42
CA ASN A 232 -18.64 9.78 -27.84
C ASN A 232 -17.38 9.32 -28.59
N THR A 233 -17.51 8.30 -29.44
CA THR A 233 -16.40 7.72 -30.21
C THR A 233 -16.25 8.30 -31.62
N THR A 234 -17.11 9.25 -32.03
CA THR A 234 -17.09 9.87 -33.37
C THR A 234 -15.95 10.88 -33.57
N VAL A 235 -14.91 10.84 -32.74
CA VAL A 235 -13.71 11.68 -32.88
C VAL A 235 -12.63 11.01 -33.73
N SER A 236 -11.71 11.81 -34.24
CA SER A 236 -10.55 11.33 -34.99
C SER A 236 -9.69 10.36 -34.16
N ALA A 237 -9.07 9.38 -34.83
CA ALA A 237 -8.17 8.43 -34.18
C ALA A 237 -7.00 9.11 -33.46
N SER A 238 -6.50 10.23 -34.00
CA SER A 238 -5.46 11.06 -33.37
C SER A 238 -5.93 11.68 -32.06
N CYS A 239 -7.19 12.13 -31.97
CA CYS A 239 -7.76 12.64 -30.73
C CYS A 239 -7.82 11.54 -29.66
N LEU A 240 -8.33 10.36 -30.02
CA LEU A 240 -8.41 9.22 -29.12
C LEU A 240 -7.03 8.78 -28.62
N ALA A 241 -6.02 8.76 -29.49
CA ALA A 241 -4.65 8.48 -29.11
C ALA A 241 -4.13 9.51 -28.10
N THR A 242 -4.35 10.80 -28.36
CA THR A 242 -3.94 11.89 -27.46
C THR A 242 -4.59 11.77 -26.09
N ILE A 243 -5.90 11.49 -26.03
CA ILE A 243 -6.63 11.30 -24.77
C ILE A 243 -6.04 10.12 -24.00
N LYS A 244 -5.86 8.96 -24.65
CA LYS A 244 -5.33 7.75 -24.01
C LYS A 244 -3.90 7.95 -23.49
N GLU A 245 -3.08 8.68 -24.22
CA GLU A 245 -1.68 8.93 -23.85
C GLU A 245 -1.57 9.96 -22.72
N ARG A 246 -2.36 11.03 -22.75
CA ARG A 246 -2.19 12.18 -21.85
C ARG A 246 -3.12 12.17 -20.64
N VAL A 247 -4.28 11.54 -20.73
CA VAL A 247 -5.24 11.47 -19.62
C VAL A 247 -4.95 10.21 -18.81
N SER A 248 -3.90 10.26 -17.99
CA SER A 248 -3.47 9.13 -17.16
C SER A 248 -2.99 9.60 -15.79
N TYR A 249 -2.88 8.66 -14.85
CA TYR A 249 -2.30 8.92 -13.53
C TYR A 249 -0.87 9.46 -13.65
N ASN A 250 0.01 8.77 -14.38
CA ASN A 250 1.42 9.15 -14.52
C ASN A 250 1.59 10.54 -15.15
N THR A 251 0.78 10.87 -16.16
CA THR A 251 0.81 12.22 -16.76
C THR A 251 0.35 13.27 -15.75
N CYS A 252 -0.71 13.00 -15.00
CA CYS A 252 -1.17 13.89 -13.95
C CYS A 252 -0.12 14.13 -12.86
N VAL A 253 0.53 13.08 -12.36
CA VAL A 253 1.60 13.20 -11.35
C VAL A 253 2.75 14.03 -11.91
N SER A 254 3.30 13.68 -13.07
CA SER A 254 4.45 14.41 -13.64
C SER A 254 4.18 15.91 -13.87
N MET A 255 2.92 16.29 -14.11
CA MET A 255 2.54 17.70 -14.29
C MET A 255 2.29 18.44 -12.97
N PHE A 256 1.78 17.77 -11.95
CA PHE A 256 1.25 18.44 -10.76
C PHE A 256 1.96 18.12 -9.45
N GLU A 257 2.87 17.15 -9.42
CA GLU A 257 3.58 16.70 -8.20
C GLU A 257 4.23 17.85 -7.41
N LYS A 258 4.72 18.88 -8.12
CA LYS A 258 5.40 20.02 -7.51
C LYS A 258 4.45 21.08 -6.95
N ARG A 259 3.14 20.89 -7.02
CA ARG A 259 2.17 21.84 -6.48
C ARG A 259 2.06 21.70 -4.96
N PRO A 260 1.89 22.82 -4.23
CA PRO A 260 1.69 22.76 -2.77
C PRO A 260 0.46 21.95 -2.34
N ASP A 261 -0.56 21.88 -3.19
CA ASP A 261 -1.82 21.17 -2.96
C ASP A 261 -1.88 19.80 -3.63
N PHE A 262 -0.73 19.23 -4.03
CA PHE A 262 -0.69 17.94 -4.71
C PHE A 262 -1.10 16.77 -3.80
N SER A 263 -0.49 16.67 -2.62
CA SER A 263 -0.71 15.57 -1.68
C SER A 263 -2.05 15.68 -0.97
N GLY A 264 -2.75 14.55 -0.86
CA GLY A 264 -4.03 14.44 -0.18
C GLY A 264 -3.89 14.18 1.33
N PRO A 265 -4.99 14.32 2.09
CA PRO A 265 -5.00 14.14 3.54
C PRO A 265 -5.20 12.68 3.98
N LEU A 266 -5.08 11.70 3.07
CA LEU A 266 -5.49 10.32 3.31
C LEU A 266 -4.40 9.32 2.92
N TRP A 267 -4.19 8.32 3.78
CA TRP A 267 -3.37 7.16 3.49
C TRP A 267 -4.22 5.90 3.28
N TYR A 268 -3.84 5.09 2.30
CA TYR A 268 -4.31 3.71 2.11
C TYR A 268 -3.19 2.76 2.52
N ILE A 269 -3.41 2.02 3.61
CA ILE A 269 -2.45 1.13 4.25
C ILE A 269 -2.96 -0.30 4.09
N TYR A 270 -2.17 -1.17 3.48
CA TYR A 270 -2.59 -2.54 3.18
C TYR A 270 -1.79 -3.55 4.00
N ALA A 271 -2.49 -4.46 4.68
CA ALA A 271 -1.86 -5.55 5.42
C ALA A 271 -1.44 -6.73 4.53
N GLY A 272 -1.97 -6.82 3.32
CA GLY A 272 -1.57 -7.84 2.34
C GLY A 272 -2.13 -9.24 2.64
N SER A 273 -3.07 -9.36 3.57
CA SER A 273 -3.67 -10.64 3.95
C SER A 273 -4.63 -11.14 2.88
N LEU A 274 -4.68 -12.47 2.71
CA LEU A 274 -5.68 -13.15 1.89
C LEU A 274 -6.98 -13.45 2.64
N SER A 275 -6.97 -13.27 3.95
CA SER A 275 -8.09 -13.55 4.83
C SER A 275 -8.40 -12.32 5.67
N SER A 276 -9.64 -12.25 6.13
CA SER A 276 -10.05 -11.22 7.07
C SER A 276 -9.18 -11.25 8.35
N PHE A 277 -8.87 -10.07 8.88
CA PHE A 277 -8.04 -9.84 10.05
C PHE A 277 -8.85 -9.84 11.34
N TRP A 278 -10.16 -9.61 11.28
CA TRP A 278 -11.08 -9.62 12.44
C TRP A 278 -12.44 -10.22 12.08
N TRP A 279 -13.16 -10.74 13.08
CA TRP A 279 -14.52 -11.23 12.86
C TRP A 279 -15.57 -10.13 12.89
N SER A 280 -16.83 -10.49 12.64
CA SER A 280 -17.96 -9.56 12.71
C SER A 280 -18.23 -9.04 14.12
N SER A 281 -17.72 -9.72 15.14
CA SER A 281 -17.62 -9.18 16.50
C SER A 281 -16.21 -9.42 17.03
N ASP A 282 -15.54 -8.33 17.37
CA ASP A 282 -14.14 -8.34 17.79
C ASP A 282 -13.84 -7.12 18.66
N ILE A 283 -12.70 -7.17 19.34
CA ILE A 283 -12.07 -6.01 19.98
C ILE A 283 -10.74 -5.78 19.27
N LEU A 284 -10.68 -4.69 18.51
CA LEU A 284 -9.45 -4.22 17.89
C LEU A 284 -8.73 -3.26 18.82
N THR A 285 -7.43 -3.50 19.01
CA THR A 285 -6.56 -2.62 19.80
C THR A 285 -5.45 -2.06 18.92
N LEU A 286 -5.38 -0.74 18.86
CA LEU A 286 -4.32 0.04 18.22
C LEU A 286 -3.30 0.43 19.28
N SER A 287 -2.04 0.05 19.05
CA SER A 287 -0.92 0.39 19.95
C SER A 287 0.17 1.13 19.19
N ASP A 288 0.83 2.07 19.87
CA ASP A 288 1.96 2.80 19.31
C ASP A 288 3.24 1.95 19.20
N ASP A 289 4.30 2.54 18.68
CA ASP A 289 5.61 1.91 18.48
C ASP A 289 6.31 1.52 19.80
N THR A 290 5.86 2.06 20.93
CA THR A 290 6.31 1.68 22.27
C THR A 290 5.43 0.59 22.92
N GLY A 291 4.36 0.17 22.25
CA GLY A 291 3.40 -0.81 22.74
C GLY A 291 2.35 -0.24 23.69
N GLN A 292 2.24 1.09 23.83
CA GLN A 292 1.16 1.70 24.61
C GLN A 292 -0.13 1.74 23.79
N THR A 293 -1.26 1.47 24.44
CA THR A 293 -2.57 1.48 23.78
C THR A 293 -2.98 2.90 23.43
N VAL A 294 -3.26 3.14 22.15
CA VAL A 294 -3.76 4.42 21.65
C VAL A 294 -5.28 4.41 21.61
N ALA A 295 -5.88 3.33 21.09
CA ALA A 295 -7.32 3.18 21.00
C ALA A 295 -7.72 1.71 21.04
N SER A 296 -8.91 1.43 21.58
CA SER A 296 -9.55 0.13 21.47
C SER A 296 -11.00 0.31 21.01
N LEU A 297 -11.47 -0.55 20.12
CA LEU A 297 -12.83 -0.52 19.59
C LEU A 297 -13.42 -1.92 19.64
N SER A 298 -14.58 -2.04 20.27
CA SER A 298 -15.43 -3.23 20.21
C SER A 298 -16.57 -2.97 19.22
N PHE A 299 -16.95 -3.98 18.44
CA PHE A 299 -18.08 -3.94 17.52
C PHE A 299 -18.78 -5.29 17.39
#